data_AF-A0A964GDX3-F1
#
_entry.id   AF-A0A964GDX3-F1
#
_cell.length_a   1.000
_cell.length_b   1.000
_cell.length_c   1.000
_cell.angle_alpha   90.00
_cell.angle_beta   90.00
_cell.angle_gamma   90.00
#
_symmetry.space_group_name_H-M   'P 1'
#
loop_
_entity.id
_entity.type
_entity.pdbx_description
1 polymer ?
#
loop_
_entity_poly.entity_id
_entity_poly.type
_entity_poly.pdbx_seq_one_letter_code
_entity_poly.pdbx_strand_id
1 'polypeptide(L)'
;MSNPDDIHGFDKGYEAAVRRLNEANISDRNRELITSFVKSSKKNGNKKSTYMNDLNIVLRMALFYNKDLDTIMENDYDRLIDNLEAKGMVDYNYRKVTKKLFKLVTNNDSPKWVREIHLPHKETPVQPSVKSIS
;
A
#
# COMPACT_ATOMS: atom_id res chain seq x y z
N MET A 1 -23.81 17.19 -17.08
CA MET A 1 -22.82 16.41 -17.87
C MET A 1 -21.46 16.71 -17.28
N SER A 2 -20.83 15.74 -16.63
CA SER A 2 -19.53 15.95 -15.96
C SER A 2 -18.42 15.94 -17.00
N ASN A 3 -17.64 17.02 -17.07
CA ASN A 3 -16.57 17.20 -18.05
C ASN A 3 -15.40 16.24 -17.72
N PRO A 4 -14.87 15.44 -18.66
CA PRO A 4 -13.75 14.52 -18.43
C PRO A 4 -12.42 15.19 -18.03
N ASP A 5 -12.32 16.51 -18.14
CA ASP A 5 -11.09 17.28 -17.94
C ASP A 5 -10.76 17.62 -16.47
N ASP A 6 -11.64 17.31 -15.51
CA ASP A 6 -11.44 17.65 -14.08
C ASP A 6 -10.48 16.68 -13.33
N ILE A 7 -9.80 15.82 -14.09
CA ILE A 7 -8.70 14.96 -13.59
C ILE A 7 -7.34 15.68 -13.79
N HIS A 8 -7.30 16.91 -14.28
CA HIS A 8 -6.03 17.63 -14.52
C HIS A 8 -5.53 18.41 -13.29
N GLY A 9 -5.10 17.63 -12.31
CA GLY A 9 -4.07 17.99 -11.33
C GLY A 9 -3.03 16.88 -11.21
N PHE A 10 -2.72 16.22 -12.33
CA PHE A 10 -1.74 15.15 -12.38
C PHE A 10 -0.35 15.72 -12.07
N ASP A 11 0.26 15.19 -11.02
CA ASP A 11 1.64 15.49 -10.68
C ASP A 11 2.53 14.49 -11.38
N LYS A 12 3.63 14.97 -11.94
CA LYS A 12 4.67 14.19 -12.63
C LYS A 12 5.08 12.93 -11.85
N GLY A 13 5.09 12.98 -10.52
CA GLY A 13 5.38 11.84 -9.65
C GLY A 13 4.30 10.75 -9.67
N TYR A 14 3.02 11.13 -9.73
CA TYR A 14 1.92 10.18 -9.84
C TYR A 14 1.82 9.61 -11.27
N GLU A 15 1.99 10.45 -12.30
CA GLU A 15 2.07 10.01 -13.69
C GLU A 15 3.19 8.99 -13.89
N ALA A 16 4.38 9.26 -13.36
CA ALA A 16 5.51 8.33 -13.42
C ALA A 16 5.19 7.01 -12.69
N ALA A 17 4.49 7.05 -11.56
CA ALA A 17 4.09 5.85 -10.83
C ALA A 17 3.07 5.01 -11.60
N VAL A 18 2.08 5.65 -12.23
CA VAL A 18 1.11 4.98 -13.10
C VAL A 18 1.79 4.44 -14.37
N ARG A 19 2.73 5.18 -14.95
CA ARG A 19 3.50 4.69 -16.10
C ARG A 19 4.29 3.43 -15.74
N ARG A 20 5.00 3.42 -14.61
CA ARG A 20 5.68 2.21 -14.11
C ARG A 20 4.72 1.05 -13.89
N LEU A 21 3.52 1.32 -13.37
CA LEU A 21 2.49 0.29 -13.23
C LEU A 21 2.08 -0.29 -14.59
N ASN A 22 1.97 0.54 -15.63
CA ASN A 22 1.61 0.14 -16.99
C ASN A 22 2.77 -0.55 -17.75
N GLU A 23 4.01 -0.28 -17.39
CA GLU A 23 5.20 -0.90 -17.98
C GLU A 23 5.66 -2.15 -17.22
N ALA A 24 5.14 -2.38 -16.00
CA ALA A 24 5.54 -3.50 -15.16
C ALA A 24 5.15 -4.85 -15.77
N ASN A 25 6.03 -5.84 -15.63
CA ASN A 25 5.77 -7.23 -15.98
C ASN A 25 4.95 -7.92 -14.88
N ILE A 26 3.66 -7.57 -14.81
CA ILE A 26 2.68 -8.14 -13.87
C ILE A 26 1.41 -8.51 -14.64
N SER A 27 0.59 -9.38 -14.07
CA SER A 27 -0.71 -9.75 -14.64
C SER A 27 -1.66 -8.55 -14.76
N ASP A 28 -2.59 -8.63 -15.72
CA ASP A 28 -3.64 -7.61 -15.87
C ASP A 28 -4.53 -7.54 -14.62
N ARG A 29 -4.78 -8.69 -13.98
CA ARG A 29 -5.48 -8.76 -12.69
C ARG A 29 -4.79 -7.90 -11.63
N ASN A 30 -3.47 -7.98 -11.52
CA ASN A 30 -2.71 -7.14 -10.59
C ASN A 30 -2.79 -5.66 -10.97
N ARG A 31 -2.78 -5.29 -12.26
CA ARG A 31 -2.97 -3.89 -12.67
C ARG A 31 -4.33 -3.36 -12.25
N GLU A 32 -5.39 -4.14 -12.43
CA GLU A 32 -6.75 -3.79 -12.03
C GLU A 32 -6.88 -3.63 -10.51
N LEU A 33 -6.32 -4.57 -9.75
CA LEU A 33 -6.31 -4.53 -8.29
C LEU A 33 -5.56 -3.30 -7.77
N ILE A 34 -4.36 -3.03 -8.28
CA ILE A 34 -3.56 -1.87 -7.88
C ILE A 34 -4.29 -0.57 -8.23
N THR A 35 -4.85 -0.48 -9.43
CA THR A 35 -5.61 0.70 -9.87
C THR A 35 -6.82 0.95 -8.97
N SER A 36 -7.57 -0.10 -8.64
CA SER A 36 -8.74 -0.04 -7.76
C SER A 36 -8.34 0.35 -6.34
N PHE A 37 -7.23 -0.19 -5.85
CA PHE A 37 -6.67 0.13 -4.54
C PHE A 37 -6.29 1.60 -4.39
N VAL A 38 -5.59 2.16 -5.37
CA VAL A 38 -5.20 3.58 -5.39
C VAL A 38 -6.44 4.49 -5.51
N LYS A 39 -7.40 4.14 -6.38
CA LYS A 39 -8.68 4.86 -6.50
C LYS A 39 -9.45 4.88 -5.18
N SER A 40 -9.54 3.74 -4.48
CA SER A 40 -10.17 3.64 -3.16
C SER A 40 -9.45 4.52 -2.12
N SER A 41 -8.12 4.47 -2.09
CA SER A 41 -7.32 5.31 -1.20
C SER A 41 -7.56 6.81 -1.43
N LYS A 42 -7.65 7.24 -2.70
CA LYS A 42 -8.01 8.62 -3.08
C LYS A 42 -9.44 8.98 -2.66
N LYS A 43 -10.42 8.11 -2.92
CA LYS A 43 -11.84 8.33 -2.56
C LYS A 43 -12.03 8.50 -1.05
N ASN A 44 -11.23 7.81 -0.25
CA ASN A 44 -11.25 7.90 1.22
C ASN A 44 -10.51 9.14 1.77
N GLY A 45 -10.12 10.10 0.92
CA GLY A 45 -9.49 11.36 1.35
C GLY A 45 -8.03 11.21 1.81
N ASN A 46 -7.35 10.11 1.50
CA ASN A 46 -5.94 9.97 1.86
C ASN A 46 -5.08 11.00 1.14
N LYS A 47 -4.06 11.52 1.86
CA LYS A 47 -3.04 12.39 1.28
C LYS A 47 -2.38 11.71 0.08
N LYS A 48 -1.96 12.52 -0.88
CA LYS A 48 -1.27 12.07 -2.08
C LYS A 48 0.00 11.28 -1.84
N SER A 49 0.83 11.75 -0.90
CA SER A 49 2.00 11.01 -0.47
C SER A 49 1.65 9.60 0.04
N THR A 50 0.51 9.45 0.73
CA THR A 50 0.02 8.15 1.22
C THR A 50 -0.36 7.23 0.07
N TYR A 51 -1.22 7.65 -0.86
CA TYR A 51 -1.65 6.75 -1.94
C TYR A 51 -0.52 6.48 -2.96
N MET A 52 0.44 7.39 -3.13
CA MET A 52 1.65 7.14 -3.92
C MET A 52 2.56 6.11 -3.25
N ASN A 53 2.75 6.20 -1.93
CA ASN A 53 3.50 5.20 -1.17
C ASN A 53 2.81 3.83 -1.21
N ASP A 54 1.50 3.80 -0.99
CA ASP A 54 0.66 2.62 -1.12
C ASP A 54 0.81 1.99 -2.53
N LEU A 55 0.73 2.78 -3.61
CA LEU A 55 0.94 2.31 -5.00
C LEU A 55 2.30 1.63 -5.19
N ASN A 56 3.37 2.30 -4.79
CA ASN A 56 4.73 1.78 -4.95
C ASN A 56 4.93 0.45 -4.19
N ILE A 57 4.33 0.32 -3.01
CA ILE A 57 4.43 -0.91 -2.21
C ILE A 57 3.65 -2.05 -2.86
N VAL A 58 2.40 -1.82 -3.27
CA VAL A 58 1.60 -2.89 -3.89
C VAL A 58 2.23 -3.33 -5.22
N LEU A 59 2.81 -2.40 -6.00
CA LEU A 59 3.56 -2.75 -7.21
C LEU A 59 4.78 -3.64 -6.89
N ARG A 60 5.54 -3.32 -5.84
CA ARG A 60 6.66 -4.17 -5.39
C ARG A 60 6.20 -5.54 -4.92
N MET A 61 5.07 -5.62 -4.23
CA MET A 61 4.46 -6.90 -3.83
C MET A 61 4.09 -7.74 -5.06
N ALA A 62 3.43 -7.14 -6.06
CA ALA A 62 3.05 -7.84 -7.29
C ALA A 62 4.28 -8.40 -8.03
N LEU A 63 5.34 -7.60 -8.15
CA LEU A 63 6.61 -8.03 -8.74
C LEU A 63 7.31 -9.13 -7.93
N PHE A 64 7.25 -9.06 -6.59
CA PHE A 64 7.87 -10.04 -5.72
C PHE A 64 7.19 -11.41 -5.78
N TYR A 65 5.85 -11.45 -5.73
CA TYR A 65 5.13 -12.72 -5.68
C TYR A 65 5.00 -13.41 -7.03
N ASN A 66 5.10 -12.66 -8.14
CA ASN A 66 4.88 -13.17 -9.49
C ASN A 66 3.57 -13.96 -9.64
N LYS A 67 2.52 -13.52 -8.95
CA LYS A 67 1.16 -14.09 -8.97
C LYS A 67 0.14 -13.02 -8.60
N ASP A 68 -1.14 -13.35 -8.72
CA ASP A 68 -2.22 -12.41 -8.42
C ASP A 68 -2.31 -12.12 -6.92
N LEU A 69 -2.38 -10.84 -6.59
CA LEU A 69 -2.30 -10.33 -5.22
C LEU A 69 -3.47 -10.76 -4.34
N ASP A 70 -4.63 -11.07 -4.92
CA ASP A 70 -5.80 -11.60 -4.23
C ASP A 70 -5.71 -13.12 -3.97
N THR A 71 -4.67 -13.78 -4.49
CA THR A 71 -4.40 -15.22 -4.29
C THR A 71 -3.25 -15.49 -3.32
N ILE A 72 -2.65 -14.44 -2.73
CA ILE A 72 -1.53 -14.63 -1.80
C ILE A 72 -2.03 -15.28 -0.50
N MET A 73 -1.25 -16.24 0.00
CA MET A 73 -1.49 -16.94 1.26
C MET A 73 -0.47 -16.48 2.31
N GLU A 74 -0.69 -16.90 3.56
CA GLU A 74 0.17 -16.59 4.70
C GLU A 74 1.65 -16.91 4.41
N ASN A 75 1.96 -18.11 3.91
CA ASN A 75 3.33 -18.51 3.56
C ASN A 75 4.00 -17.60 2.51
N ASP A 76 3.23 -16.99 1.60
CA ASP A 76 3.80 -16.04 0.65
C ASP A 76 4.15 -14.74 1.35
N TYR A 77 3.22 -14.25 2.18
CA TYR A 77 3.42 -13.05 2.97
C TYR A 77 4.64 -13.19 3.90
N ASP A 78 4.80 -14.32 4.56
CA ASP A 78 5.95 -14.57 5.43
C ASP A 78 7.27 -14.51 4.65
N ARG A 79 7.32 -15.10 3.44
CA ARG A 79 8.50 -14.99 2.55
C ARG A 79 8.82 -13.55 2.17
N LEU A 80 7.81 -12.69 1.99
CA LEU A 80 8.04 -11.28 1.73
C LEU A 80 8.68 -10.61 2.95
N ILE A 81 8.16 -10.87 4.15
CA ILE A 81 8.69 -10.31 5.40
C ILE A 81 10.13 -10.77 5.62
N ASP A 82 10.41 -12.07 5.52
CA ASP A 82 11.76 -12.62 5.65
C ASP A 82 12.75 -11.96 4.67
N ASN A 83 12.32 -11.76 3.43
CA ASN A 83 13.14 -11.09 2.42
C ASN A 83 13.37 -9.60 2.71
N LEU A 84 12.41 -8.91 3.36
CA LEU A 84 12.59 -7.52 3.79
C LEU A 84 13.56 -7.45 4.97
N GLU A 85 13.40 -8.33 5.96
CA GLU A 85 14.28 -8.42 7.12
C GLU A 85 15.72 -8.76 6.73
N ALA A 86 15.91 -9.74 5.84
CA ALA A 86 17.22 -10.08 5.30
C ALA A 86 17.92 -8.93 4.56
N LYS A 87 17.13 -7.97 4.04
CA LYS A 87 17.63 -6.74 3.38
C LYS A 87 17.76 -5.57 4.35
N GLY A 88 17.49 -5.74 5.64
CA GLY A 88 17.45 -4.67 6.63
C GLY A 88 16.38 -3.61 6.35
N MET A 89 15.32 -3.98 5.61
CA MET A 89 14.25 -3.07 5.22
C MET A 89 13.13 -3.04 6.27
N VAL A 90 12.63 -1.84 6.55
CA VAL A 90 11.46 -1.66 7.42
C VAL A 90 10.20 -2.19 6.72
N ASP A 91 9.55 -3.15 7.37
CA ASP A 91 8.38 -3.85 6.83
C ASP A 91 7.03 -3.18 7.18
N TYR A 92 7.01 -2.23 8.11
CA TYR A 92 5.79 -1.59 8.64
C TYR A 92 4.80 -1.18 7.55
N ASN A 93 5.29 -0.55 6.48
CA ASN A 93 4.41 -0.10 5.39
C ASN A 93 3.89 -1.27 4.55
N TYR A 94 4.67 -2.35 4.37
CA TYR A 94 4.20 -3.57 3.71
C TYR A 94 3.10 -4.22 4.54
N ARG A 95 3.29 -4.37 5.86
CA ARG A 95 2.26 -4.88 6.79
C ARG A 95 0.96 -4.09 6.66
N LYS A 96 1.06 -2.75 6.74
CA LYS A 96 -0.09 -1.84 6.63
C LYS A 96 -0.79 -1.95 5.28
N VAL A 97 -0.04 -2.01 4.19
CA VAL A 97 -0.57 -2.09 2.83
C VAL A 97 -1.25 -3.44 2.60
N THR A 98 -0.66 -4.57 3.05
CA THR A 98 -1.29 -5.89 2.99
C THR A 98 -2.66 -5.87 3.67
N LYS A 99 -2.77 -5.33 4.90
CA LYS A 99 -4.07 -5.24 5.60
C LYS A 99 -5.09 -4.41 4.81
N LYS A 100 -4.68 -3.27 4.22
CA LYS A 100 -5.59 -2.44 3.43
C LYS A 100 -6.03 -3.13 2.14
N LEU A 101 -5.09 -3.77 1.43
CA LEU A 101 -5.35 -4.46 0.17
C LEU A 101 -6.35 -5.59 0.38
N PHE A 102 -6.13 -6.40 1.42
CA PHE A 102 -7.03 -7.50 1.73
C PHE A 102 -8.43 -7.03 2.14
N LYS A 103 -8.52 -5.95 2.93
CA LYS A 103 -9.83 -5.32 3.20
C LYS A 103 -10.57 -4.92 1.93
N LEU A 104 -9.87 -4.46 0.90
CA LEU A 104 -10.49 -4.12 -0.36
C LEU A 104 -10.98 -5.36 -1.11
N VAL A 105 -10.10 -6.34 -1.33
CA VAL A 105 -10.41 -7.50 -2.20
C VAL A 105 -11.39 -8.48 -1.55
N THR A 106 -11.46 -8.50 -0.22
CA THR A 106 -12.40 -9.35 0.52
C THR A 106 -13.61 -8.59 1.07
N ASN A 107 -13.82 -7.35 0.64
CA ASN A 107 -14.92 -6.50 1.11
C ASN A 107 -15.03 -6.44 2.65
N ASN A 108 -13.89 -6.21 3.31
CA ASN A 108 -13.67 -6.20 4.76
C ASN A 108 -13.66 -7.56 5.49
N ASP A 109 -13.93 -8.68 4.82
CA ASP A 109 -13.85 -10.02 5.42
C ASP A 109 -12.47 -10.66 5.18
N SER A 110 -11.43 -10.07 5.77
CA SER A 110 -10.06 -10.52 5.49
C SER A 110 -9.74 -11.88 6.16
N PRO A 111 -8.88 -12.71 5.56
CA PRO A 111 -8.42 -13.96 6.15
C PRO A 111 -7.84 -13.75 7.55
N LYS A 112 -7.87 -14.82 8.38
CA LYS A 112 -7.37 -14.77 9.76
C LYS A 112 -5.93 -14.24 9.84
N TRP A 113 -5.02 -14.78 9.03
CA TRP A 113 -3.61 -14.37 9.00
C TRP A 113 -3.44 -12.87 8.74
N VAL A 114 -4.23 -12.28 7.83
CA VAL A 114 -4.20 -10.84 7.56
C VAL A 114 -4.66 -10.02 8.77
N ARG A 115 -5.72 -10.46 9.43
CA ARG A 115 -6.26 -9.77 10.61
C ARG A 115 -5.23 -9.74 11.73
N GLU A 116 -4.48 -10.83 11.89
CA GLU A 116 -3.46 -11.06 12.91
C GLU A 116 -2.12 -10.35 12.61
N ILE A 117 -1.90 -9.80 11.41
CA ILE A 117 -0.72 -8.97 11.11
C ILE A 117 -0.59 -7.84 12.15
N HIS A 118 0.46 -7.91 12.96
CA HIS A 118 0.76 -6.86 13.93
C HIS A 118 1.35 -5.63 13.24
N LEU A 119 0.89 -4.44 13.62
CA LEU A 119 1.51 -3.18 13.22
C LEU A 119 2.28 -2.66 14.43
N PRO A 120 3.63 -2.74 14.44
CA PRO A 120 4.39 -2.28 15.58
C PRO A 120 4.03 -0.83 15.89
N HIS A 121 3.86 -0.52 17.18
CA HIS A 121 3.55 0.83 17.63
C HIS A 121 4.68 1.74 17.16
N LYS A 122 4.35 2.80 16.42
CA LYS A 122 5.32 3.88 16.23
C LYS A 122 5.49 4.53 17.59
N GLU A 123 6.62 4.33 18.24
CA GLU A 123 7.05 5.26 19.28
C GLU A 123 7.18 6.63 18.62
N THR A 124 6.15 7.46 18.71
CA THR A 124 6.32 8.89 18.48
C THR A 124 7.17 9.40 19.64
N PRO A 125 8.31 10.07 19.40
CA PRO A 125 9.03 10.75 20.46
C PRO A 125 8.04 11.72 21.11
N VAL A 126 7.61 11.43 22.33
CA VAL A 126 6.83 12.38 23.11
C VAL A 126 7.82 13.48 23.46
N GLN A 127 7.72 14.63 22.77
CA GLN A 127 8.51 15.79 23.18
C GLN A 127 8.11 16.14 24.62
N PRO A 128 9.05 16.20 25.57
CA PRO A 128 8.71 16.57 26.93
C PRO A 128 8.14 17.99 26.93
N SER A 129 6.94 18.17 27.49
CA SER A 129 6.37 19.49 27.71
C SER A 129 7.29 20.25 28.67
N VAL A 130 7.94 21.30 28.17
CA VAL A 130 8.68 22.23 29.02
C VAL A 130 7.65 22.88 29.95
N LYS A 131 7.65 22.52 31.23
CA LYS A 131 6.91 23.27 32.24
C LYS A 131 7.58 24.63 32.36
N SER A 132 6.95 25.66 31.82
CA SER A 132 7.28 27.04 32.15
C SER A 132 7.07 27.22 33.65
N ILE A 133 8.16 27.37 34.40
CA ILE A 133 8.12 27.81 35.79
C ILE A 133 7.88 29.31 35.72
N SER A 134 6.66 29.72 36.03
CA SER A 134 6.27 31.11 36.31
C SER A 134 6.56 31.47 37.75
#